data_AF-A0A285ZYB4-F1
#
_entry.id   AF-A0A285ZYB4-F1
#
_cell.length_a   1.000
_cell.length_b   1.000
_cell.length_c   1.000
_cell.angle_alpha   90.00
_cell.angle_beta   90.00
_cell.angle_gamma   90.00
#
_symmetry.space_group_name_H-M   'P 1'
#
loop_
_entity.id
_entity.type
_entity.pdbx_description
1 polymer ?
#
loop_
_entity_poly.entity_id
_entity_poly.type
_entity_poly.pdbx_seq_one_letter_code
_entity_poly.pdbx_strand_id
1 'polypeptide(L)'
;MRCIIVLALLFLTNCNNSQTKSVGQNHRFELAPEPDKVQNLKHHAAEKLTESSCSFIEPDTSLNGMILRNPESATKVIGNDNKLNDVEEYQFYSKFEGETLTLTQHPGDGKNQISIFKVEKSDKASHSFKKLDTDIFKTEKGIKLGLTKKQIIEKLGTCYLPLDSTKNHIKLYYSIEQPKDSRSNILKNNNMPKYFASYKFRNDRLEEFEFGFEYP
;
A
#
# COMPACT_ATOMS: atom_id res chain seq x y z
N MET A 1 18.52 -16.83 71.87
CA MET A 1 18.94 -15.75 72.79
C MET A 1 19.59 -14.67 71.94
N ARG A 2 18.87 -13.63 71.50
CA ARG A 2 18.46 -12.39 72.19
C ARG A 2 19.61 -11.59 72.81
N CYS A 3 19.53 -10.27 72.55
CA CYS A 3 20.19 -9.10 73.16
C CYS A 3 21.50 -8.64 72.49
N ILE A 4 21.44 -7.65 71.61
CA ILE A 4 21.33 -6.18 71.84
C ILE A 4 22.65 -5.61 72.34
N ILE A 5 23.31 -4.83 71.48
CA ILE A 5 24.10 -3.66 71.88
C ILE A 5 23.59 -2.46 71.08
N VAL A 6 23.17 -1.46 71.83
CA VAL A 6 22.75 -0.12 71.41
C VAL A 6 24.00 0.70 71.14
N LEU A 7 24.03 1.50 70.07
CA LEU A 7 24.62 2.84 70.17
C LEU A 7 23.96 3.78 69.15
N ALA A 8 23.24 4.75 69.69
CA ALA A 8 22.71 5.89 68.96
C ALA A 8 23.81 6.95 68.82
N LEU A 9 23.97 7.50 67.62
CA LEU A 9 24.55 8.83 67.43
C LEU A 9 23.73 9.58 66.38
N LEU A 10 23.05 10.60 66.87
CA LEU A 10 22.36 11.64 66.14
C LEU A 10 23.38 12.49 65.38
N PHE A 11 23.17 12.67 64.07
CA PHE A 11 23.58 13.90 63.39
C PHE A 11 22.38 14.42 62.59
N LEU A 12 21.88 15.56 63.07
CA LEU A 12 20.94 16.43 62.38
C LEU A 12 21.68 17.23 61.29
N THR A 13 20.87 17.76 60.37
CA THR A 13 21.19 18.67 59.25
C THR A 13 21.66 17.93 57.98
N ASN A 14 21.11 18.15 56.79
CA ASN A 14 20.55 19.37 56.24
C ASN A 14 19.50 19.01 55.16
N CYS A 15 18.36 19.69 55.16
CA CYS A 15 17.39 19.62 54.07
C CYS A 15 18.01 20.25 52.83
N ASN A 16 18.11 19.51 51.72
CA ASN A 16 18.13 20.16 50.42
C ASN A 16 17.22 19.44 49.44
N ASN A 17 16.35 20.25 48.85
CA ASN A 17 15.24 19.89 48.01
C ASN A 17 15.77 19.44 46.64
N SER A 18 15.51 18.19 46.25
CA SER A 18 15.63 17.80 44.83
C SER A 18 14.53 16.80 44.51
N GLN A 19 13.61 17.28 43.69
CA GLN A 19 12.48 16.53 43.15
C GLN A 19 12.99 15.36 42.29
N THR A 20 12.92 14.14 42.80
CA THR A 20 13.00 12.93 41.96
C THR A 20 11.66 12.77 41.23
N LYS A 21 11.61 13.26 39.99
CA LYS A 21 10.57 12.89 39.02
C LYS A 21 10.67 11.39 38.72
N SER A 22 9.54 10.71 38.81
CA SER A 22 9.37 9.33 38.39
C SER A 22 9.72 9.17 36.91
N VAL A 23 10.55 8.18 36.60
CA VAL A 23 10.82 7.72 35.24
C VAL A 23 9.58 7.00 34.74
N GLY A 24 8.69 7.74 34.08
CA GLY A 24 7.60 7.19 33.30
C GLY A 24 8.16 6.57 32.02
N GLN A 25 7.88 5.29 31.81
CA GLN A 25 8.18 4.56 30.58
C GLN A 25 7.48 5.25 29.40
N ASN A 26 8.26 5.93 28.56
CA ASN A 26 7.80 6.44 27.27
C ASN A 26 7.73 5.26 26.30
N HIS A 27 6.57 4.61 26.21
CA HIS A 27 6.18 3.91 24.99
C HIS A 27 6.02 4.96 23.90
N ARG A 28 7.12 5.23 23.18
CA ARG A 28 7.12 6.04 21.98
C ARG A 28 6.31 5.28 20.92
N PHE A 29 5.01 5.55 20.87
CA PHE A 29 4.23 5.32 19.66
C PHE A 29 4.96 6.09 18.54
N GLU A 30 5.60 5.38 17.63
CA GLU A 30 6.02 5.97 16.36
C GLU A 30 4.74 6.41 15.66
N LEU A 31 4.49 7.72 15.68
CA LEU A 31 3.50 8.35 14.84
C LEU A 31 3.81 7.95 13.40
N ALA A 32 2.82 7.36 12.73
CA ALA A 32 2.90 7.11 11.30
C ALA A 32 3.30 8.43 10.61
N PRO A 33 4.24 8.37 9.63
CA PRO A 33 4.68 9.58 8.95
C PRO A 33 3.49 10.32 8.35
N GLU A 34 3.47 11.64 8.51
CA GLU A 34 2.43 12.50 7.93
C GLU A 34 2.33 12.27 6.41
N PRO A 35 1.11 12.27 5.83
CA PRO A 35 0.87 11.98 4.41
C PRO A 35 1.78 12.79 3.48
N ASP A 36 1.99 14.07 3.80
CA ASP A 36 2.84 14.99 3.03
C ASP A 36 4.31 14.54 2.97
N LYS A 37 4.83 13.94 4.05
CA LYS A 37 6.21 13.44 4.08
C LYS A 37 6.39 12.23 3.17
N VAL A 38 5.40 11.33 3.16
CA VAL A 38 5.42 10.14 2.28
C VAL A 38 5.31 10.58 0.82
N GLN A 39 4.46 11.56 0.52
CA GLN A 39 4.31 12.09 -0.83
C GLN A 39 5.59 12.79 -1.31
N ASN A 40 6.23 13.59 -0.45
CA ASN A 40 7.51 14.24 -0.77
C ASN A 40 8.63 13.22 -1.00
N LEU A 41 8.68 12.15 -0.19
CA LEU A 41 9.63 11.04 -0.39
C LEU A 41 9.41 10.34 -1.72
N LYS A 42 8.15 10.09 -2.11
CA LYS A 42 7.82 9.51 -3.41
C LYS A 42 8.27 10.42 -4.55
N HIS A 43 7.99 11.73 -4.47
CA HIS A 43 8.39 12.69 -5.51
C HIS A 43 9.90 12.77 -5.68
N HIS A 44 10.66 13.00 -4.59
CA HIS A 44 12.11 13.08 -4.67
C HIS A 44 12.76 11.80 -5.18
N ALA A 45 12.23 10.65 -4.77
CA ALA A 45 12.76 9.39 -5.22
C ALA A 45 12.39 9.12 -6.69
N ALA A 46 11.21 9.54 -7.15
CA ALA A 46 10.81 9.45 -8.56
C ALA A 46 11.71 10.33 -9.45
N GLU A 47 12.07 11.53 -9.02
CA GLU A 47 13.04 12.39 -9.71
C GLU A 47 14.39 11.68 -9.87
N LYS A 48 14.89 11.07 -8.79
CA LYS A 48 16.13 10.30 -8.83
C LYS A 48 16.08 9.10 -9.78
N LEU A 49 14.90 8.48 -9.95
CA LEU A 49 14.72 7.42 -10.94
C LEU A 49 14.75 7.94 -12.37
N THR A 50 14.22 9.13 -12.65
CA THR A 50 14.27 9.73 -13.99
C THR A 50 15.70 10.06 -14.45
N GLU A 51 16.63 10.28 -13.52
CA GLU A 51 18.05 10.48 -13.81
C GLU A 51 18.84 9.18 -13.95
N SER A 52 18.25 8.03 -13.61
CA SER A 52 18.91 6.71 -13.62
C SER A 52 18.62 5.94 -14.91
N SER A 53 19.53 5.07 -15.35
CA SER A 53 19.36 4.16 -16.48
C SER A 53 18.48 2.92 -16.14
N CYS A 54 17.39 3.14 -15.40
CA CYS A 54 16.42 2.11 -15.07
C CYS A 54 15.53 1.76 -16.27
N SER A 55 14.87 0.60 -16.25
CA SER A 55 13.86 0.22 -17.25
C SER A 55 12.51 -0.01 -16.57
N PHE A 56 11.45 0.61 -17.07
CA PHE A 56 10.06 0.26 -16.75
C PHE A 56 9.45 -0.36 -18.01
N ILE A 57 9.19 -1.66 -17.96
CA ILE A 57 8.49 -2.38 -19.03
C ILE A 57 6.99 -2.10 -18.84
N GLU A 58 6.33 -1.54 -19.87
CA GLU A 58 4.91 -1.14 -19.94
C GLU A 58 4.03 -1.59 -18.75
N PRO A 59 3.33 -0.68 -18.06
CA PRO A 59 2.55 -1.04 -16.87
C PRO A 59 1.42 -2.04 -17.15
N ASP A 60 0.93 -2.70 -16.10
CA ASP A 60 -0.35 -3.42 -16.15
C ASP A 60 -1.53 -2.43 -16.20
N THR A 61 -2.59 -2.81 -16.88
CA THR A 61 -3.76 -1.99 -17.17
C THR A 61 -5.07 -2.75 -16.98
N SER A 62 -5.00 -4.03 -16.63
CA SER A 62 -6.15 -4.89 -16.47
C SER A 62 -5.99 -5.92 -15.36
N LEU A 63 -7.12 -6.39 -14.84
CA LEU A 63 -7.22 -7.43 -13.83
C LEU A 63 -8.37 -8.37 -14.19
N ASN A 64 -8.07 -9.66 -14.40
CA ASN A 64 -9.07 -10.68 -14.74
C ASN A 64 -10.03 -10.27 -15.88
N GLY A 65 -9.52 -9.55 -16.88
CA GLY A 65 -10.31 -9.07 -18.03
C GLY A 65 -11.02 -7.74 -17.82
N MET A 66 -11.00 -7.16 -16.62
CA MET A 66 -11.41 -5.77 -16.38
C MET A 66 -10.25 -4.85 -16.76
N ILE A 67 -10.47 -3.91 -17.67
CA ILE A 67 -9.48 -2.94 -18.14
C ILE A 67 -9.75 -1.61 -17.45
N LEU A 68 -8.69 -0.94 -16.97
CA LEU A 68 -8.77 0.39 -16.36
C LEU A 68 -9.57 1.34 -17.26
N ARG A 69 -10.47 2.08 -16.63
CA ARG A 69 -11.36 3.08 -17.24
C ARG A 69 -12.22 2.56 -18.40
N ASN A 70 -12.43 1.24 -18.52
CA ASN A 70 -13.32 0.62 -19.50
C ASN A 70 -14.55 0.00 -18.80
N PRO A 71 -15.69 0.71 -18.75
CA PRO A 71 -16.90 0.23 -18.06
C PRO A 71 -17.47 -1.09 -18.60
N GLU A 72 -17.34 -1.33 -19.92
CA GLU A 72 -17.86 -2.54 -20.55
C GLU A 72 -17.13 -3.78 -20.03
N SER A 73 -15.81 -3.70 -19.93
CA SER A 73 -14.96 -4.78 -19.43
C SER A 73 -15.25 -5.08 -17.96
N ALA A 74 -15.41 -4.05 -17.12
CA ALA A 74 -15.76 -4.21 -15.72
C ALA A 74 -17.17 -4.82 -15.57
N THR A 75 -18.15 -4.32 -16.32
CA THR A 75 -19.54 -4.80 -16.27
C THR A 75 -19.65 -6.29 -16.64
N LYS A 76 -18.82 -6.78 -17.56
CA LYS A 76 -18.76 -8.21 -17.91
C LYS A 76 -18.32 -9.09 -16.73
N VAL A 77 -17.52 -8.56 -15.81
CA VAL A 77 -16.96 -9.32 -14.68
C VAL A 77 -17.80 -9.15 -13.41
N ILE A 78 -18.14 -7.92 -13.03
CA ILE A 78 -18.81 -7.65 -11.75
C ILE A 78 -20.33 -7.50 -11.90
N GLY A 79 -20.83 -7.26 -13.12
CA GLY A 79 -22.23 -6.94 -13.40
C GLY A 79 -22.55 -5.46 -13.22
N ASN A 80 -23.84 -5.12 -13.28
CA ASN A 80 -24.32 -3.73 -13.20
C ASN A 80 -25.05 -3.42 -11.88
N ASP A 81 -25.33 -4.39 -11.01
CA ASP A 81 -26.20 -4.15 -9.85
C ASP A 81 -25.45 -3.83 -8.55
N ASN A 82 -24.11 -3.75 -8.62
CA ASN A 82 -23.31 -3.42 -7.44
C ASN A 82 -23.40 -1.93 -7.12
N LYS A 83 -23.32 -1.62 -5.83
CA LYS A 83 -23.28 -0.25 -5.32
C LYS A 83 -21.89 0.04 -4.78
N LEU A 84 -21.45 1.28 -4.98
CA LEU A 84 -20.29 1.82 -4.32
C LEU A 84 -20.55 1.95 -2.82
N ASN A 85 -19.51 1.79 -2.01
CA ASN A 85 -19.52 2.19 -0.61
C ASN A 85 -19.37 3.72 -0.46
N ASP A 86 -19.31 4.21 0.78
CA ASP A 86 -19.22 5.65 1.09
C ASP A 86 -17.93 6.32 0.59
N VAL A 87 -16.94 5.54 0.15
CA VAL A 87 -15.64 6.01 -0.37
C VAL A 87 -15.45 5.70 -1.85
N GLU A 88 -16.55 5.50 -2.59
CA GLU A 88 -16.54 5.27 -4.04
C GLU A 88 -15.77 4.00 -4.47
N GLU A 89 -15.87 2.94 -3.65
CA GLU A 89 -15.29 1.64 -3.96
C GLU A 89 -16.32 0.52 -4.11
N TYR A 90 -16.05 -0.42 -5.01
CA TYR A 90 -16.65 -1.75 -4.98
C TYR A 90 -15.70 -2.74 -4.31
N GLN A 91 -16.22 -3.64 -3.49
CA GLN A 91 -15.43 -4.67 -2.81
C GLN A 91 -15.99 -6.06 -3.06
N PHE A 92 -15.08 -6.98 -3.39
CA PHE A 92 -15.42 -8.35 -3.73
C PHE A 92 -14.44 -9.35 -3.12
N TYR A 93 -14.93 -10.55 -2.86
CA TYR A 93 -14.09 -11.70 -2.58
C TYR A 93 -13.81 -12.52 -3.84
N SER A 94 -12.65 -13.17 -3.88
CA SER A 94 -12.44 -14.30 -4.78
C SER A 94 -13.40 -15.45 -4.43
N LYS A 95 -13.53 -16.44 -5.32
CA LYS A 95 -14.46 -17.57 -5.21
C LYS A 95 -14.32 -18.31 -3.87
N PHE A 96 -13.09 -18.52 -3.44
CA PHE A 96 -12.74 -19.18 -2.17
C PHE A 96 -12.46 -18.18 -1.04
N GLU A 97 -12.70 -16.89 -1.30
CA GLU A 97 -12.52 -15.76 -0.38
C GLU A 97 -11.09 -15.68 0.20
N GLY A 98 -10.09 -16.19 -0.52
CA GLY A 98 -8.68 -16.06 -0.11
C GLY A 98 -8.13 -14.65 -0.35
N GLU A 99 -8.79 -13.87 -1.21
CA GLU A 99 -8.35 -12.56 -1.67
C GLU A 99 -9.54 -11.58 -1.64
N THR A 100 -9.26 -10.34 -1.27
CA THR A 100 -10.17 -9.20 -1.40
C THR A 100 -9.73 -8.36 -2.60
N LEU A 101 -10.69 -8.00 -3.44
CA LEU A 101 -10.53 -7.05 -4.53
C LEU A 101 -11.30 -5.78 -4.18
N THR A 102 -10.59 -4.65 -4.21
CA THR A 102 -11.17 -3.31 -4.12
C THR A 102 -11.01 -2.62 -5.47
N LEU A 103 -12.12 -2.07 -5.97
CA LEU A 103 -12.19 -1.32 -7.22
C LEU A 103 -12.56 0.11 -6.89
N THR A 104 -11.65 1.06 -7.08
CA THR A 104 -11.95 2.47 -6.84
C THR A 104 -12.45 3.12 -8.13
N GLN A 105 -13.58 3.79 -8.02
CA GLN A 105 -14.11 4.70 -9.02
C GLN A 105 -13.81 6.12 -8.52
N HIS A 106 -13.20 6.98 -9.33
CA HIS A 106 -12.90 8.35 -8.87
C HIS A 106 -14.13 9.25 -8.97
N PRO A 107 -14.16 10.38 -8.24
CA PRO A 107 -15.25 11.33 -8.34
C PRO A 107 -15.45 11.80 -9.79
N GLY A 108 -16.68 11.70 -10.29
CA GLY A 108 -17.04 12.07 -11.66
C GLY A 108 -16.83 10.97 -12.71
N ASP A 109 -16.21 9.84 -12.36
CA ASP A 109 -16.18 8.67 -13.24
C ASP A 109 -17.59 8.09 -13.44
N GLY A 110 -17.82 7.57 -14.64
CA GLY A 110 -19.05 6.84 -14.95
C GLY A 110 -19.13 5.52 -14.16
N LYS A 111 -20.34 4.97 -14.05
CA LYS A 111 -20.54 3.66 -13.41
C LYS A 111 -19.62 2.60 -14.01
N ASN A 112 -18.97 1.81 -13.16
CA ASN A 112 -18.01 0.76 -13.53
C ASN A 112 -16.77 1.26 -14.27
N GLN A 113 -16.54 2.58 -14.37
CA GLN A 113 -15.29 3.14 -14.88
C GLN A 113 -14.22 3.06 -13.79
N ILE A 114 -13.62 1.89 -13.65
CA ILE A 114 -12.67 1.62 -12.56
C ILE A 114 -11.34 2.31 -12.83
N SER A 115 -10.86 3.09 -11.87
CA SER A 115 -9.62 3.85 -11.97
C SER A 115 -8.46 3.22 -11.22
N ILE A 116 -8.73 2.43 -10.18
CA ILE A 116 -7.70 1.71 -9.40
C ILE A 116 -8.18 0.29 -9.09
N PHE A 117 -7.28 -0.66 -9.25
CA PHE A 117 -7.41 -2.02 -8.76
C PHE A 117 -6.52 -2.21 -7.53
N LYS A 118 -7.07 -2.73 -6.44
CA LYS A 118 -6.30 -3.21 -5.29
C LYS A 118 -6.68 -4.65 -4.96
N VAL A 119 -5.67 -5.50 -4.76
CA VAL A 119 -5.83 -6.89 -4.36
C VAL A 119 -4.98 -7.15 -3.13
N GLU A 120 -5.58 -7.77 -2.11
CA GLU A 120 -4.90 -8.16 -0.89
C GLU A 120 -5.40 -9.50 -0.37
N LYS A 121 -4.64 -10.13 0.53
CA LYS A 121 -5.13 -11.30 1.27
C LYS A 121 -6.40 -10.93 2.01
N SER A 122 -7.44 -11.76 1.91
CA SER A 122 -8.68 -11.53 2.63
C SER A 122 -8.47 -11.65 4.13
N ASP A 123 -8.96 -10.68 4.89
CA ASP A 123 -9.01 -10.75 6.34
C ASP A 123 -10.24 -11.51 6.84
N LYS A 124 -11.24 -11.77 5.98
CA LYS A 124 -12.59 -12.37 6.21
C LYS A 124 -13.36 -11.93 7.44
N ALA A 125 -12.76 -11.22 8.38
CA ALA A 125 -13.16 -11.25 9.77
C ALA A 125 -14.51 -10.58 10.02
N SER A 126 -15.01 -9.74 9.10
CA SER A 126 -16.19 -8.92 9.38
C SER A 126 -16.99 -8.40 8.18
N HIS A 127 -16.72 -8.82 6.93
CA HIS A 127 -17.32 -8.14 5.75
C HIS A 127 -18.21 -9.07 4.91
N SER A 128 -19.39 -8.59 4.52
CA SER A 128 -20.36 -9.30 3.67
C SER A 128 -20.20 -8.94 2.19
N PHE A 129 -18.98 -9.01 1.66
CA PHE A 129 -18.71 -8.70 0.25
C PHE A 129 -19.20 -9.80 -0.68
N LYS A 130 -19.64 -9.42 -1.89
CA LYS A 130 -20.05 -10.37 -2.92
C LYS A 130 -18.83 -11.16 -3.42
N LYS A 131 -19.03 -12.44 -3.74
CA LYS A 131 -18.00 -13.28 -4.38
C LYS A 131 -18.05 -13.15 -5.89
N LEU A 132 -16.89 -13.10 -6.52
CA LEU A 132 -16.74 -13.26 -7.96
C LEU A 132 -16.40 -14.71 -8.28
N ASP A 133 -16.81 -15.18 -9.46
CA ASP A 133 -16.44 -16.52 -9.96
C ASP A 133 -15.01 -16.51 -10.51
N THR A 134 -14.05 -16.22 -9.64
CA THR A 134 -12.63 -16.25 -9.94
C THR A 134 -11.85 -16.82 -8.77
N ASP A 135 -11.00 -17.80 -9.05
CA ASP A 135 -10.23 -18.47 -8.00
C ASP A 135 -9.16 -17.53 -7.40
N ILE A 136 -8.51 -16.76 -8.27
CA ILE A 136 -7.46 -15.79 -7.96
C ILE A 136 -7.59 -14.54 -8.83
N PHE A 137 -7.12 -13.41 -8.33
CA PHE A 137 -6.94 -12.18 -9.09
C PHE A 137 -5.53 -12.10 -9.67
N LYS A 138 -5.46 -11.79 -10.97
CA LYS A 138 -4.22 -11.70 -11.74
C LYS A 138 -4.29 -10.59 -12.79
N THR A 139 -3.18 -9.88 -12.97
CA THR A 139 -3.04 -8.86 -14.03
C THR A 139 -2.83 -9.49 -15.40
N GLU A 140 -2.82 -8.71 -16.49
CA GLU A 140 -2.50 -9.26 -17.82
C GLU A 140 -1.10 -9.87 -17.91
N LYS A 141 -0.12 -9.36 -17.15
CA LYS A 141 1.23 -9.95 -17.05
C LYS A 141 1.29 -11.14 -16.10
N GLY A 142 0.15 -11.55 -15.53
CA GLY A 142 0.06 -12.66 -14.59
C GLY A 142 0.63 -12.34 -13.22
N ILE A 143 0.68 -11.06 -12.81
CA ILE A 143 1.00 -10.69 -11.44
C ILE A 143 -0.18 -11.08 -10.54
N LYS A 144 0.12 -11.80 -9.47
CA LYS A 144 -0.85 -12.32 -8.49
C LYS A 144 -0.17 -12.45 -7.13
N LEU A 145 -0.95 -12.60 -6.07
CA LEU A 145 -0.42 -12.81 -4.72
C LEU A 145 0.52 -14.04 -4.67
N GLY A 146 1.52 -13.98 -3.80
CA GLY A 146 2.53 -15.04 -3.60
C GLY A 146 3.73 -15.02 -4.55
N LEU A 147 3.75 -14.15 -5.57
CA LEU A 147 4.96 -13.93 -6.39
C LEU A 147 6.10 -13.32 -5.56
N THR A 148 7.33 -13.62 -5.95
CA THR A 148 8.55 -13.05 -5.33
C THR A 148 8.87 -11.68 -5.88
N LYS A 149 9.70 -10.90 -5.15
CA LYS A 149 10.18 -9.60 -5.63
C LYS A 149 10.88 -9.73 -6.99
N LYS A 150 11.70 -10.78 -7.16
CA LYS A 150 12.40 -11.07 -8.41
C LYS A 150 11.44 -11.21 -9.58
N GLN A 151 10.35 -11.97 -9.40
CA GLN A 151 9.35 -12.18 -10.46
C GLN A 151 8.60 -10.90 -10.85
N ILE A 152 8.38 -9.96 -9.91
CA ILE A 152 7.77 -8.66 -10.24
C ILE A 152 8.75 -7.80 -11.04
N ILE A 153 10.03 -7.76 -10.65
CA ILE A 153 11.07 -7.01 -11.38
C ILE A 153 11.29 -7.58 -12.78
N GLU A 154 11.21 -8.89 -12.97
CA GLU A 154 11.29 -9.51 -14.31
C GLU A 154 10.13 -9.08 -15.22
N LYS A 155 8.95 -8.78 -14.66
CA LYS A 155 7.75 -8.39 -15.42
C LYS A 155 7.67 -6.90 -15.72
N LEU A 156 8.13 -6.07 -14.78
CA LEU A 156 7.96 -4.61 -14.81
C LEU A 156 9.29 -3.86 -14.96
N GLY A 157 10.42 -4.54 -14.84
CA GLY A 157 11.74 -3.93 -14.90
C GLY A 157 12.20 -3.35 -13.56
N THR A 158 13.31 -2.64 -13.61
CA THR A 158 14.08 -2.19 -12.45
C THR A 158 13.75 -0.77 -12.01
N CYS A 159 12.87 -0.06 -12.72
CA CYS A 159 12.54 1.32 -12.40
C CYS A 159 11.44 1.44 -11.33
N TYR A 160 11.80 1.09 -10.09
CA TYR A 160 10.92 1.17 -8.94
C TYR A 160 11.59 1.85 -7.75
N LEU A 161 10.75 2.39 -6.88
CA LEU A 161 11.12 2.93 -5.59
C LEU A 161 10.88 1.90 -4.50
N PRO A 162 11.92 1.50 -3.75
CA PRO A 162 11.72 0.73 -2.53
C PRO A 162 11.22 1.65 -1.41
N LEU A 163 10.02 1.41 -0.90
CA LEU A 163 9.40 2.06 0.25
C LEU A 163 9.27 1.06 1.41
N ASP A 164 9.21 1.57 2.65
CA ASP A 164 8.97 0.78 3.88
C ASP A 164 9.86 -0.46 4.01
N SER A 165 11.12 -0.34 3.57
CA SER A 165 12.06 -1.46 3.44
C SER A 165 12.67 -1.84 4.79
N THR A 166 12.21 -2.94 5.37
CA THR A 166 12.83 -3.64 6.50
C THR A 166 13.33 -5.02 6.06
N LYS A 167 13.95 -5.79 6.96
CA LYS A 167 14.46 -7.14 6.65
C LYS A 167 13.39 -8.07 6.06
N ASN A 168 12.14 -7.94 6.51
CA ASN A 168 11.04 -8.85 6.15
C ASN A 168 9.92 -8.16 5.37
N HIS A 169 10.00 -6.86 5.15
CA HIS A 169 8.96 -6.07 4.50
C HIS A 169 9.56 -5.12 3.48
N ILE A 170 8.95 -5.00 2.31
CA ILE A 170 9.32 -3.99 1.32
C ILE A 170 8.11 -3.71 0.44
N LYS A 171 7.91 -2.45 0.08
CA LYS A 171 6.96 -2.03 -0.94
C LYS A 171 7.73 -1.54 -2.16
N LEU A 172 7.44 -2.07 -3.33
CA LEU A 172 7.96 -1.54 -4.60
C LEU A 172 6.91 -0.59 -5.16
N TYR A 173 7.30 0.62 -5.53
CA TYR A 173 6.42 1.62 -6.12
C TYR A 173 6.95 2.04 -7.49
N TYR A 174 6.12 1.86 -8.51
CA TYR A 174 6.35 2.30 -9.87
C TYR A 174 5.43 3.48 -10.15
N SER A 175 5.91 4.46 -10.91
CA SER A 175 5.08 5.59 -11.35
C SER A 175 5.45 6.06 -12.74
N ILE A 176 4.46 6.63 -13.41
CA ILE A 176 4.57 7.36 -14.67
C ILE A 176 3.83 8.67 -14.45
N GLU A 177 4.46 9.81 -14.74
CA GLU A 177 3.89 11.14 -14.53
C GLU A 177 4.13 12.02 -15.77
N GLN A 178 3.07 12.59 -16.34
CA GLN A 178 3.21 13.58 -17.42
C GLN A 178 3.47 14.99 -16.87
N PRO A 179 4.21 15.84 -17.61
CA PRO A 179 4.87 15.59 -18.91
C PRO A 179 6.26 14.93 -18.77
N LYS A 180 6.70 14.63 -17.54
CA LYS A 180 8.06 14.24 -17.20
C LYS A 180 8.44 12.85 -17.73
N ASP A 181 7.45 12.02 -18.05
CA ASP A 181 7.65 10.63 -18.44
C ASP A 181 7.02 10.31 -19.80
N SER A 182 7.87 10.03 -20.79
CA SER A 182 7.50 9.61 -22.15
C SER A 182 7.61 8.10 -22.39
N ARG A 183 7.90 7.31 -21.33
CA ARG A 183 8.16 5.86 -21.45
C ARG A 183 6.94 5.03 -21.84
N SER A 184 5.73 5.59 -21.66
CA SER A 184 4.48 4.95 -22.08
C SER A 184 3.46 5.98 -22.55
N ASN A 185 2.62 5.58 -23.51
CA ASN A 185 1.49 6.39 -23.99
C ASN A 185 0.23 6.22 -23.14
N ILE A 186 0.27 5.37 -22.09
CA ILE A 186 -0.91 5.03 -21.27
C ILE A 186 -1.63 6.27 -20.72
N LEU A 187 -0.88 7.26 -20.22
CA LEU A 187 -1.43 8.48 -19.62
C LEU A 187 -2.18 9.33 -20.65
N LYS A 188 -1.57 9.53 -21.82
CA LYS A 188 -2.18 10.25 -22.94
C LYS A 188 -3.46 9.55 -23.42
N ASN A 189 -3.42 8.23 -23.56
CA ASN A 189 -4.55 7.44 -24.05
C ASN A 189 -5.75 7.44 -23.09
N ASN A 190 -5.49 7.58 -21.79
CA ASN A 190 -6.53 7.59 -20.76
C ASN A 190 -6.89 9.00 -20.28
N ASN A 191 -6.23 10.04 -20.80
CA ASN A 191 -6.34 11.43 -20.33
C ASN A 191 -6.13 11.55 -18.81
N MET A 192 -5.11 10.86 -18.28
CA MET A 192 -4.78 10.82 -16.86
C MET A 192 -3.40 11.43 -16.61
N PRO A 193 -3.21 12.16 -15.51
CA PRO A 193 -1.94 12.85 -15.23
C PRO A 193 -0.86 11.92 -14.69
N LYS A 194 -1.28 10.86 -13.97
CA LYS A 194 -0.38 9.95 -13.27
C LYS A 194 -0.91 8.53 -13.25
N TYR A 195 0.01 7.59 -13.38
CA TYR A 195 -0.19 6.17 -13.16
C TYR A 195 0.75 5.70 -12.07
N PHE A 196 0.29 4.78 -11.23
CA PHE A 196 1.15 4.12 -10.26
C PHE A 196 0.86 2.63 -10.20
N ALA A 197 1.86 1.89 -9.73
CA ALA A 197 1.70 0.51 -9.30
C ALA A 197 2.51 0.27 -8.04
N SER A 198 1.92 -0.40 -7.07
CA SER A 198 2.51 -0.66 -5.77
C SER A 198 2.39 -2.13 -5.41
N TYR A 199 3.49 -2.71 -4.94
CA TYR A 199 3.61 -4.15 -4.68
C TYR A 199 4.24 -4.34 -3.30
N LYS A 200 3.47 -4.87 -2.36
CA LYS A 200 3.87 -4.99 -0.96
C LYS A 200 4.21 -6.44 -0.63
N PHE A 201 5.42 -6.64 -0.13
CA PHE A 201 5.98 -7.95 0.13
C PHE A 201 6.19 -8.18 1.62
N ARG A 202 5.96 -9.41 2.05
CA ARG A 202 6.41 -9.93 3.34
C ARG A 202 7.15 -11.24 3.12
N ASN A 203 8.34 -11.38 3.69
CA ASN A 203 9.19 -12.57 3.52
C ASN A 203 9.36 -12.98 2.04
N ASP A 204 9.61 -12.01 1.16
CA ASP A 204 9.73 -12.19 -0.30
C ASP A 204 8.49 -12.80 -0.99
N ARG A 205 7.30 -12.58 -0.44
CA ARG A 205 6.02 -12.96 -1.05
C ARG A 205 5.11 -11.76 -1.15
N LEU A 206 4.54 -11.54 -2.33
CA LEU A 206 3.55 -10.50 -2.58
C LEU A 206 2.28 -10.78 -1.78
N GLU A 207 1.90 -9.85 -0.91
CA GLU A 207 0.68 -9.96 -0.08
C GLU A 207 -0.42 -8.99 -0.48
N GLU A 208 -0.03 -7.92 -1.17
CA GLU A 208 -0.93 -6.86 -1.63
C GLU A 208 -0.31 -6.21 -2.88
N PHE A 209 -1.15 -5.91 -3.86
CA PHE A 209 -0.78 -5.04 -4.96
C PHE A 209 -1.91 -4.10 -5.33
N GLU A 210 -1.55 -2.93 -5.82
CA GLU A 210 -2.47 -1.87 -6.17
C GLU A 210 -1.92 -1.12 -7.37
N PHE A 211 -2.76 -0.84 -8.36
CA PHE A 211 -2.33 -0.08 -9.53
C PHE A 211 -3.51 0.61 -10.21
N GLY A 212 -3.21 1.71 -10.87
CA GLY A 212 -4.23 2.53 -11.52
C GLY A 212 -3.77 3.94 -11.77
N PHE A 213 -4.76 4.81 -12.00
CA PHE A 213 -4.54 6.22 -12.25
C PHE A 213 -4.84 7.04 -10.98
N GLU A 214 -3.95 7.96 -10.63
CA GLU A 214 -4.17 8.95 -9.56
C GLU A 214 -4.71 10.25 -10.17
N TYR A 215 -5.62 10.93 -9.46
CA TYR A 215 -5.94 12.33 -9.72
C TYR A 215 -4.98 13.26 -8.93
N PRO A 216 -4.67 14.46 -9.44
CA PRO A 216 -3.85 15.46 -8.76
C PRO A 216 -4.54 16.06 -7.53
#